data_AF-A0A2V8KW21-F1
#
_entry.id   AF-A0A2V8KW21-F1
#
_cell.length_a   1.000
_cell.length_b   1.000
_cell.length_c   1.000
_cell.angle_alpha   90.00
_cell.angle_beta   90.00
_cell.angle_gamma   90.00
#
_symmetry.space_group_name_H-M   'P 1'
#
loop_
_entity.id
_entity.type
_entity.pdbx_description
1 polymer ?
#
loop_
_entity_poly.entity_id
_entity_poly.type
_entity_poly.pdbx_seq_one_letter_code
_entity_poly.pdbx_strand_id
1 'polypeptide(L)'
;ESSAGVVLMHSRGNRGTLHRQSRMEDPIQEVSDGLSESLQRARAASIPTGAIVIDPGIGFGKTADESLGILKDLIVFSKLGYPLLIGTSRKSFIHSAGHERSES
;
A
#
# COMPACT_ATOMS: atom_id res chain seq x y z
N GLU A 1 3.41 -25.26 -7.17
CA GLU A 1 3.57 -24.86 -5.76
C GLU A 1 5.03 -24.60 -5.40
N SER A 2 5.29 -23.51 -4.68
CA SER A 2 6.60 -23.16 -4.11
C SER A 2 6.48 -23.00 -2.59
N SER A 3 7.56 -23.19 -1.83
CA SER A 3 7.59 -22.96 -0.38
C SER A 3 7.92 -21.52 0.03
N ALA A 4 7.92 -20.58 -0.92
CA ALA A 4 8.27 -19.19 -0.66
C ALA A 4 7.14 -18.44 0.06
N GLY A 5 7.53 -17.43 0.86
CA GLY A 5 6.58 -16.45 1.39
C GLY A 5 6.04 -15.52 0.29
N VAL A 6 4.91 -14.87 0.59
CA VAL A 6 4.22 -13.97 -0.33
C VAL A 6 4.07 -12.57 0.26
N VAL A 7 4.22 -11.56 -0.60
CA VAL A 7 3.89 -10.16 -0.27
C VAL A 7 2.59 -9.80 -0.99
N LEU A 8 1.55 -9.47 -0.23
CA LEU A 8 0.29 -8.99 -0.75
C LEU A 8 0.32 -7.47 -0.75
N MET A 9 0.47 -6.87 -1.93
CA MET A 9 0.58 -5.43 -2.09
C MET A 9 -0.71 -4.82 -2.66
N HIS A 10 -1.19 -3.72 -2.09
CA HIS A 10 -2.30 -2.95 -2.66
C HIS A 10 -1.83 -2.02 -3.78
N SER A 11 -2.34 -2.22 -5.00
CA SER A 11 -2.11 -1.34 -6.16
C SER A 11 -3.42 -0.91 -6.79
N ARG A 12 -3.50 0.35 -7.24
CA ARG A 12 -4.65 0.83 -8.02
C ARG A 12 -4.37 0.75 -9.52
N GLY A 13 -5.24 0.06 -10.24
CA GLY A 13 -5.07 -0.21 -11.67
C GLY A 13 -3.94 -1.20 -11.99
N ASN A 14 -3.56 -1.22 -13.27
CA ASN A 14 -2.45 -2.02 -13.79
C ASN A 14 -1.32 -1.12 -14.28
N ARG A 15 -0.22 -1.70 -14.80
CA ARG A 15 0.94 -0.93 -15.29
C ARG A 15 0.59 0.18 -16.31
N GLY A 16 -0.47 0.01 -17.10
CA GLY A 16 -0.91 1.01 -18.05
C GLY A 16 -1.83 2.10 -17.47
N THR A 17 -2.46 1.85 -16.32
CA THR A 17 -3.48 2.74 -15.74
C THR A 17 -3.11 3.31 -14.38
N LEU A 18 -2.01 2.87 -13.75
CA LEU A 18 -1.65 3.30 -12.39
C LEU A 18 -1.47 4.83 -12.29
N HIS A 19 -1.05 5.50 -13.35
CA HIS A 19 -0.82 6.96 -13.34
C HIS A 19 -2.08 7.77 -13.69
N ARG A 20 -3.24 7.12 -13.88
CA ARG A 20 -4.50 7.75 -14.28
C ARG A 20 -5.66 7.41 -13.32
N GLN A 21 -5.33 7.17 -12.05
CA GLN A 21 -6.34 6.88 -11.04
C GLN A 21 -6.98 8.18 -10.52
N SER A 22 -8.27 8.16 -10.23
CA SER A 22 -8.95 9.25 -9.51
C SER A 22 -8.43 9.36 -8.08
N ARG A 23 -8.60 10.51 -7.42
CA ARG A 23 -8.29 10.62 -5.99
C ARG A 23 -9.23 9.72 -5.18
N MET A 24 -8.70 9.11 -4.12
CA MET A 24 -9.45 8.37 -3.12
C MET A 24 -10.13 9.37 -2.17
N GLU A 25 -11.36 9.07 -1.76
CA GLU A 25 -12.01 9.80 -0.67
C GLU A 25 -11.41 9.42 0.68
N ASP A 26 -11.16 8.12 0.90
CA ASP A 26 -10.50 7.58 2.09
C ASP A 26 -9.40 6.58 1.70
N PRO A 27 -8.13 7.05 1.63
CA PRO A 27 -7.00 6.19 1.30
C PRO A 27 -6.78 5.04 2.29
N ILE A 28 -7.11 5.21 3.57
CA ILE A 28 -6.88 4.20 4.59
C ILE A 28 -7.91 3.08 4.44
N GLN A 29 -9.17 3.45 4.26
CA GLN A 29 -10.26 2.50 4.06
C GLN A 29 -10.05 1.69 2.76
N GLU A 30 -9.80 2.36 1.63
CA GLU A 30 -9.63 1.67 0.34
C GLU A 30 -8.48 0.66 0.37
N VAL A 31 -7.33 1.05 0.94
CA VAL A 31 -6.17 0.15 1.08
C VAL A 31 -6.48 -1.01 2.03
N SER A 32 -7.16 -0.74 3.15
CA SER A 32 -7.52 -1.77 4.13
C SER A 32 -8.45 -2.81 3.53
N ASP A 33 -9.42 -2.38 2.73
CA ASP A 33 -10.38 -3.25 2.05
C ASP A 33 -9.67 -4.11 0.98
N GLY A 34 -8.85 -3.48 0.13
CA GLY A 34 -8.11 -4.21 -0.91
C GLY A 34 -7.11 -5.23 -0.35
N LEU A 35 -6.46 -4.91 0.79
CA LEU A 35 -5.61 -5.87 1.51
C LEU A 35 -6.46 -6.99 2.13
N SER A 36 -7.60 -6.67 2.74
CA SER A 36 -8.51 -7.65 3.34
C SER A 36 -9.04 -8.64 2.30
N GLU A 37 -9.40 -8.18 1.10
CA GLU A 37 -9.77 -9.03 -0.02
C GLU A 37 -8.61 -9.92 -0.49
N SER A 38 -7.40 -9.36 -0.58
CA SER A 38 -6.21 -10.12 -0.97
C SER A 38 -5.89 -11.23 0.04
N LEU A 39 -6.06 -10.93 1.32
CA LEU A 39 -5.92 -11.90 2.41
C LEU A 39 -6.99 -12.99 2.35
N GLN A 40 -8.23 -12.63 2.00
CA GLN A 40 -9.29 -13.63 1.77
C GLN A 40 -8.93 -14.59 0.63
N ARG A 41 -8.41 -14.06 -0.49
CA ARG A 41 -7.92 -14.89 -1.61
C ARG A 41 -6.76 -15.80 -1.20
N ALA A 42 -5.79 -15.27 -0.44
CA ALA A 42 -4.66 -16.06 0.06
C ALA A 42 -5.10 -17.19 1.00
N ARG A 43 -6.08 -16.92 1.89
CA ARG A 43 -6.68 -17.94 2.76
C ARG A 43 -7.42 -19.01 1.97
N ALA A 44 -8.21 -18.63 0.96
CA ALA A 44 -8.89 -19.57 0.09
C ALA A 44 -7.92 -20.47 -0.69
N ALA A 45 -6.73 -19.96 -1.00
CA ALA A 45 -5.63 -20.70 -1.60
C ALA A 45 -4.78 -21.49 -0.58
N SER A 46 -5.18 -21.55 0.70
CA SER A 46 -4.46 -22.26 1.77
C SER A 46 -3.02 -21.78 2.02
N ILE A 47 -2.72 -20.51 1.73
CA ILE A 47 -1.42 -19.92 2.05
C ILE A 47 -1.31 -19.74 3.57
N PRO A 48 -0.28 -20.28 4.24
CA PRO A 48 -0.11 -20.14 5.68
C PRO A 48 0.01 -18.67 6.10
N THR A 49 -0.66 -18.29 7.18
CA THR A 49 -0.58 -16.93 7.75
C THR A 49 0.86 -16.48 8.00
N GLY A 50 1.71 -17.37 8.53
CA GLY A 50 3.12 -17.08 8.79
C GLY A 50 4.00 -16.90 7.54
N ALA A 51 3.46 -17.17 6.35
CA ALA A 51 4.12 -16.98 5.07
C ALA A 51 3.65 -15.71 4.34
N ILE A 52 2.81 -14.87 4.96
CA ILE A 52 2.21 -13.68 4.35
C ILE A 52 2.77 -12.42 4.99
N VAL A 53 3.11 -11.45 4.15
CA VAL A 53 3.41 -10.06 4.52
C VAL A 53 2.47 -9.15 3.71
N ILE A 54 2.04 -8.04 4.30
CA ILE A 54 1.19 -7.05 3.61
C ILE A 54 1.97 -5.77 3.30
N ASP A 55 1.66 -5.14 2.16
CA ASP A 55 2.24 -3.87 1.73
C ASP A 55 1.13 -2.92 1.22
N PRO A 56 0.93 -1.72 1.80
CA PRO A 56 -0.08 -0.77 1.35
C PRO A 56 0.21 -0.18 -0.05
N GLY A 57 1.39 -0.43 -0.62
CA GLY A 57 1.77 -0.12 -1.99
C GLY A 57 1.95 1.37 -2.23
N ILE A 58 2.85 1.99 -1.47
CA ILE A 58 3.17 3.43 -1.59
C ILE A 58 3.63 3.76 -3.02
N GLY A 59 3.00 4.78 -3.62
CA GLY A 59 3.28 5.21 -4.99
C GLY A 59 2.74 4.29 -6.11
N PHE A 60 1.97 3.24 -5.79
CA PHE A 60 1.32 2.38 -6.78
C PHE A 60 -0.15 2.78 -6.98
N GLY A 61 -0.35 3.72 -7.90
CA GLY A 61 -1.67 4.26 -8.24
C GLY A 61 -2.24 5.24 -7.21
N LYS A 62 -1.35 5.80 -6.39
CA LYS A 62 -1.64 6.77 -5.34
C LYS A 62 -0.85 8.03 -5.58
N THR A 63 -1.45 9.17 -5.32
CA THR A 63 -0.80 10.48 -5.32
C THR A 63 0.19 10.61 -4.15
N ALA A 64 0.98 11.68 -4.14
CA ALA A 64 1.91 11.98 -3.06
C ALA A 64 1.17 12.20 -1.72
N ASP A 65 0.08 12.98 -1.74
CA ASP A 65 -0.72 13.28 -0.54
C ASP A 65 -1.33 12.01 0.06
N GLU A 66 -1.93 11.16 -0.77
CA GLU A 66 -2.53 9.89 -0.33
C GLU A 66 -1.46 8.95 0.24
N SER A 67 -0.31 8.86 -0.43
CA SER A 67 0.84 8.08 0.03
C SER A 67 1.35 8.58 1.38
N LEU A 68 1.42 9.89 1.57
CA LEU A 68 1.83 10.50 2.84
C LEU A 68 0.79 10.27 3.94
N GLY A 69 -0.51 10.36 3.62
CA GLY A 69 -1.59 10.03 4.55
C GLY A 69 -1.51 8.59 5.04
N ILE A 70 -1.33 7.64 4.12
CA ILE A 70 -1.12 6.22 4.44
C ILE A 70 0.11 6.02 5.32
N LEU A 71 1.21 6.73 5.05
CA LEU A 71 2.44 6.64 5.86
C LEU A 71 2.25 7.19 7.28
N LYS A 72 1.39 8.21 7.46
CA LYS A 72 1.07 8.77 8.80
C LYS A 72 0.29 7.78 9.66
N ASP A 73 -0.61 7.01 9.06
CA ASP A 73 -1.53 6.11 9.77
C ASP A 73 -1.22 4.62 9.57
N LEU A 74 0.06 4.26 9.35
CA LEU A 74 0.47 2.86 9.09
C LEU A 74 0.03 1.86 10.15
N ILE A 75 -0.11 2.31 11.40
CA ILE A 75 -0.57 1.48 12.52
C ILE A 75 -1.97 0.89 12.30
N VAL A 76 -2.80 1.52 11.46
CA VAL A 76 -4.14 0.98 11.15
C VAL A 76 -4.03 -0.39 10.49
N PHE A 77 -3.05 -0.60 9.61
CA PHE A 77 -2.87 -1.88 8.92
C PHE A 77 -2.36 -3.00 9.83
N SER A 78 -1.78 -2.68 11.00
CA SER A 78 -1.37 -3.71 11.96
C SER A 78 -2.56 -4.49 12.52
N LYS A 79 -3.76 -3.89 12.52
CA LYS A 79 -5.01 -4.54 12.93
C LYS A 79 -5.39 -5.73 12.05
N LEU A 80 -4.82 -5.83 10.84
CA LEU A 80 -5.01 -6.99 9.97
C LEU A 80 -4.28 -8.24 10.48
N GLY A 81 -3.33 -8.10 11.41
CA GLY A 81 -2.66 -9.22 12.05
C GLY A 81 -1.50 -9.83 11.25
N TYR A 82 -0.96 -9.09 10.28
CA TYR A 82 0.15 -9.53 9.42
C TYR A 82 1.35 -8.57 9.54
N PRO A 83 2.59 -9.06 9.36
CA PRO A 83 3.76 -8.20 9.22
C PRO A 83 3.57 -7.20 8.08
N LEU A 84 3.99 -5.96 8.31
CA LEU A 84 3.90 -4.87 7.36
C LEU A 84 5.25 -4.65 6.67
N LEU A 85 5.26 -4.66 5.35
CA LEU A 85 6.40 -4.24 4.53
C LEU A 85 6.07 -2.91 3.89
N ILE A 86 7.03 -1.99 3.92
CA ILE A 86 6.90 -0.67 3.30
C ILE A 86 8.11 -0.42 2.40
N GLY A 87 7.86 -0.38 1.10
CA GLY A 87 8.85 0.05 0.12
C GLY A 87 8.70 1.52 -0.25
N THR A 88 9.30 2.43 0.52
CA THR A 88 9.43 3.85 0.11
C THR A 88 10.57 3.97 -0.89
N SER A 89 10.32 3.58 -2.13
CA SER A 89 11.28 3.79 -3.21
C SER A 89 11.59 5.28 -3.33
N ARG A 90 12.81 5.64 -3.77
CA ARG A 90 13.30 7.02 -4.07
C ARG A 90 12.50 7.73 -5.19
N LYS A 91 11.23 7.41 -5.33
CA LYS A 91 10.25 7.93 -6.27
C LYS A 91 9.72 9.25 -5.70
N SER A 92 9.77 10.30 -6.51
CA SER A 92 9.10 11.61 -6.49
C SER A 92 8.37 12.15 -5.23
N PHE A 93 7.74 11.35 -4.38
CA PHE A 93 6.97 11.82 -3.22
C PHE A 93 7.87 12.40 -2.09
N ILE A 94 9.05 11.83 -1.84
CA ILE A 94 10.02 12.41 -0.89
C ILE A 94 10.51 13.76 -1.40
N HIS A 95 10.64 13.91 -2.73
CA HIS A 95 11.04 15.18 -3.33
C HIS A 95 9.98 16.27 -3.09
N SER A 96 8.68 15.96 -3.20
CA SER A 96 7.63 16.94 -2.85
C SER A 96 7.55 17.27 -1.36
N ALA A 97 7.88 16.34 -0.46
CA ALA A 97 7.84 16.59 0.98
C ALA A 97 9.02 17.43 1.49
N GLY A 98 10.13 17.49 0.75
CA GLY A 98 11.31 18.31 1.09
C GLY A 98 11.25 19.75 0.57
N HIS A 99 10.22 20.10 -0.21
CA HIS A 99 10.00 21.46 -0.73
C HIS A 99 8.76 22.09 -0.08
N GLU A 100 8.68 22.10 1.25
CA GLU A 100 7.98 23.20 1.92
C GLU A 100 8.80 24.46 1.64
N ARG A 101 8.29 25.30 0.74
CA ARG A 101 8.88 26.58 0.42
C ARG A 101 8.95 27.40 1.70
N SER A 102 10.16 27.83 2.04
CA SER A 102 10.33 29.16 2.60
C SER A 102 9.74 30.16 1.61
N GLU A 103 8.52 30.62 1.85
CA GLU A 103 8.04 31.89 1.32
C GLU A 103 7.66 32.75 2.52
N SER A 104 8.13 34.00 2.47
CA SER A 104 8.14 35.03 3.50
C SER A 104 6.76 35.48 3.97
#